data_AF-B8BJU6-F1
#
_entry.id   AF-B8BJU6-F1
#
_cell.length_a   1.000
_cell.length_b   1.000
_cell.length_c   1.000
_cell.angle_alpha   90.00
_cell.angle_beta   90.00
_cell.angle_gamma   90.00
#
_symmetry.space_group_name_H-M   'P 1'
#
loop_
_entity.id
_entity.type
_entity.pdbx_description
1 polymer ?
#
loop_
_entity_poly.entity_id
_entity_poly.type
_entity_poly.pdbx_seq_one_letter_code
_entity_poly.pdbx_strand_id
1 'polypeptide(L)'
;MHSDSDKTKRVAPPMTWPTRLFVLAVGCGADATCRVDGIISRRLLDLLDPPVPPSAAPREGVATRDVVVDPAIPLRARLFYPCRPTGGEAGGGGGEAGATKPLPVVVFFHGGGFAFLSAASRAYDAACRRIARYAGAAVLSVDYRRSPEHRYPTPYDDGLAALRFLDDPNNHPLAADDGDVPPLDVARCFVAGDSAGANIAHHVARRYALAAHTFANLRLAGLIAIQPKFEFRL
;
A
#
# COMPACT_ATOMS: atom_id res chain seq x y z
N MET A 1 18.51 -22.29 49.71
CA MET A 1 19.27 -21.07 49.38
C MET A 1 19.19 -20.88 47.87
N HIS A 2 18.62 -19.74 47.48
CA HIS A 2 18.50 -19.11 46.15
C HIS A 2 18.88 -19.88 44.87
N SER A 3 17.86 -20.09 44.02
CA SER A 3 17.95 -20.39 42.59
C SER A 3 18.21 -19.12 41.78
N ASP A 4 19.02 -19.27 40.73
CA ASP A 4 19.40 -18.29 39.71
C ASP A 4 18.24 -17.50 39.09
N SER A 5 18.54 -16.24 38.77
CA SER A 5 17.81 -15.43 37.79
C SER A 5 18.83 -14.79 36.86
N ASP A 6 19.12 -15.50 35.77
CA ASP A 6 19.92 -14.99 34.65
C ASP A 6 19.13 -13.87 33.96
N LYS A 7 19.46 -12.62 34.32
CA LYS A 7 18.94 -11.42 33.66
C LYS A 7 19.70 -11.26 32.35
N THR A 8 19.28 -11.99 31.31
CA THR A 8 19.72 -11.73 29.94
C THR A 8 19.45 -10.26 29.61
N LYS A 9 20.51 -9.44 29.56
CA LYS A 9 20.42 -8.03 29.16
C LYS A 9 19.77 -8.00 27.77
N ARG A 10 18.59 -7.36 27.65
CA ARG A 10 17.96 -7.12 26.35
C ARG A 10 18.94 -6.33 25.48
N VAL A 11 19.62 -7.00 24.57
CA VAL A 11 20.46 -6.36 23.56
C VAL A 11 19.51 -5.68 22.59
N ALA A 12 19.46 -4.35 22.62
CA ALA A 12 18.65 -3.58 21.68
C ALA A 12 19.12 -3.91 20.25
N PRO A 13 18.20 -4.13 19.30
CA PRO A 13 18.57 -4.53 17.94
C PRO A 13 19.53 -3.49 17.32
N PRO A 14 20.48 -3.94 16.48
CA PRO A 14 21.40 -3.03 15.80
C PRO A 14 20.58 -2.10 14.90
N MET A 15 20.48 -0.84 15.29
CA MET A 15 19.75 0.21 14.58
C MET A 15 20.57 1.49 14.69
N THR A 16 20.63 2.25 13.61
CA THR A 16 21.23 3.58 13.63
C THR A 16 20.45 4.48 14.60
N TRP A 17 21.09 5.49 15.19
CA TRP A 17 20.39 6.45 16.05
C TRP A 17 19.16 7.03 15.34
N PRO A 18 19.25 7.58 14.10
CA PRO A 18 18.08 8.17 13.46
C PRO A 18 16.88 7.24 13.38
N THR A 19 17.12 5.96 13.05
CA THR A 19 16.06 4.94 13.04
C THR A 19 15.50 4.70 14.44
N ARG A 20 16.34 4.63 15.48
CA ARG A 20 15.88 4.48 16.87
C ARG A 20 14.98 5.64 17.29
N LEU A 21 15.40 6.87 17.01
CA LEU A 21 14.62 8.06 17.34
C LEU A 21 13.29 8.08 16.59
N PHE A 22 13.30 7.72 15.30
CA PHE A 22 12.08 7.60 14.50
C PHE A 22 11.11 6.54 15.07
N VAL A 23 11.60 5.34 15.37
CA VAL A 23 10.77 4.27 15.95
C VAL A 23 10.19 4.68 17.31
N LEU A 24 11.00 5.34 18.15
CA LEU A 24 10.52 5.89 19.43
C LEU A 24 9.43 6.93 19.22
N ALA A 25 9.61 7.87 18.29
CA ALA A 25 8.61 8.89 17.97
C ALA A 25 7.30 8.29 17.47
N VAL A 26 7.37 7.27 16.60
CA VAL A 26 6.19 6.52 16.14
C VAL A 26 5.48 5.83 17.31
N GLY A 27 6.24 5.19 18.22
CA GLY A 27 5.69 4.58 19.44
C GLY A 27 4.96 5.58 20.32
N CYS A 28 5.61 6.69 20.67
CA CYS A 28 5.01 7.76 21.47
C CYS A 28 3.76 8.36 20.81
N GLY A 29 3.77 8.54 19.48
CA GLY A 29 2.60 9.04 18.73
C GLY A 29 1.42 8.06 18.75
N ALA A 30 1.70 6.76 18.62
CA ALA A 30 0.68 5.72 18.75
C ALA A 30 0.08 5.71 20.17
N ASP A 31 0.93 5.77 21.20
CA ASP A 31 0.48 5.81 22.60
C ASP A 31 -0.34 7.06 22.92
N ALA A 32 0.04 8.22 22.37
CA ALA A 32 -0.70 9.47 22.57
C ALA A 32 -2.08 9.48 21.88
N THR A 33 -2.27 8.66 20.85
CA THR A 33 -3.51 8.63 20.04
C THR A 33 -4.44 7.49 20.44
N CYS A 34 -3.90 6.43 21.03
CA CYS A 34 -4.65 5.35 21.66
C CYS A 34 -5.16 5.77 23.04
N ARG A 35 -6.48 5.85 23.20
CA ARG A 35 -7.09 6.06 24.50
C ARG A 35 -7.25 4.73 25.23
N VAL A 36 -7.30 4.78 26.57
CA VAL A 36 -7.43 3.60 27.45
C VAL A 36 -8.73 2.82 27.20
N ASP A 37 -9.77 3.49 26.69
CA ASP A 37 -11.05 2.89 26.29
C ASP A 37 -11.00 2.18 24.92
N GLY A 38 -9.84 2.14 24.26
CA GLY A 38 -9.64 1.53 22.95
C GLY A 38 -10.08 2.40 21.77
N ILE A 39 -10.47 3.66 22.02
CA ILE A 39 -10.77 4.64 20.97
C ILE A 39 -9.48 5.25 20.45
N ILE A 40 -9.41 5.47 19.14
CA ILE A 40 -8.28 6.12 18.49
C ILE A 40 -8.66 7.54 18.08
N SER A 41 -7.88 8.51 18.51
CA SER A 41 -8.11 9.92 18.19
C SER A 41 -7.68 10.25 16.75
N ARG A 42 -8.57 10.03 15.77
CA ARG A 42 -8.32 10.30 14.33
C ARG A 42 -7.78 11.71 14.07
N ARG A 43 -8.41 12.73 14.67
CA ARG A 43 -7.98 14.13 14.50
C ARG A 43 -6.54 14.38 14.95
N LEU A 44 -6.11 13.72 16.03
CA LEU A 44 -4.74 13.85 16.51
C LEU A 44 -3.77 13.08 15.61
N LEU A 45 -4.17 11.92 15.09
CA LEU A 45 -3.40 11.20 14.08
C LEU A 45 -3.20 12.03 12.81
N ASP A 46 -4.27 12.64 12.29
CA ASP A 46 -4.19 13.47 11.08
C ASP A 46 -3.28 14.70 11.27
N LEU A 47 -3.18 15.20 12.52
CA LEU A 47 -2.24 16.28 12.87
C LEU A 47 -0.79 15.78 12.90
N LEU A 48 -0.55 14.56 13.39
CA LEU A 48 0.79 13.96 13.51
C LEU A 48 1.29 13.38 12.18
N ASP A 49 0.38 12.98 11.29
CA ASP A 49 0.67 12.41 9.97
C ASP A 49 -0.14 13.15 8.87
N PRO A 50 0.24 14.40 8.54
CA PRO A 50 -0.45 15.16 7.51
C PRO A 50 -0.34 14.47 6.15
N PRO A 51 -1.45 14.28 5.41
CA PRO A 51 -1.46 13.52 4.17
C PRO A 51 -0.68 14.25 3.07
N VAL A 52 0.03 13.49 2.25
CA VAL A 52 0.62 13.99 1.02
C VAL A 52 -0.49 14.09 -0.03
N PRO A 53 -0.70 15.24 -0.70
CA PRO A 53 -1.68 15.34 -1.79
C PRO A 53 -1.21 14.55 -3.04
N PRO A 54 -2.13 14.04 -3.88
CA PRO A 54 -1.77 13.48 -5.17
C PRO A 54 -1.19 14.58 -6.07
N SER A 55 -0.36 14.18 -7.03
CA SER A 55 0.36 15.10 -7.92
C SER A 55 0.57 14.45 -9.27
N ALA A 56 -0.02 15.05 -10.30
CA ALA A 56 0.20 14.68 -11.70
C ALA A 56 1.63 15.04 -12.16
N ALA A 57 2.22 16.10 -11.59
CA ALA A 57 3.62 16.45 -11.81
C ALA A 57 4.54 15.35 -11.24
N PRO A 58 5.33 14.64 -12.06
CA PRO A 58 6.13 13.51 -11.59
C PRO A 58 7.17 13.95 -10.56
N ARG A 59 7.24 13.23 -9.43
CA ARG A 59 8.32 13.36 -8.44
C ARG A 59 9.23 12.15 -8.56
N GLU A 60 10.52 12.38 -8.83
CA GLU A 60 11.47 11.31 -9.15
C GLU A 60 10.96 10.37 -10.27
N GLY A 61 10.24 10.91 -11.26
CA GLY A 61 9.71 10.13 -12.38
C GLY A 61 8.44 9.33 -12.06
N VAL A 62 7.76 9.58 -10.93
CA VAL A 62 6.48 8.93 -10.58
C VAL A 62 5.40 9.99 -10.36
N ALA A 63 4.31 9.89 -11.10
CA ALA A 63 3.08 10.67 -10.86
C ALA A 63 2.10 9.89 -9.98
N THR A 64 1.11 10.60 -9.45
CA THR A 64 0.15 10.07 -8.49
C THR A 64 -1.25 10.61 -8.71
N ARG A 65 -2.25 9.73 -8.60
CA ARG A 65 -3.67 10.06 -8.74
C ARG A 65 -4.49 9.30 -7.71
N ASP A 66 -5.45 9.96 -7.08
CA ASP A 66 -6.41 9.28 -6.21
C ASP A 66 -7.58 8.76 -7.04
N VAL A 67 -8.03 7.53 -6.76
CA VAL A 67 -9.16 6.86 -7.41
C VAL A 67 -10.18 6.44 -6.36
N VAL A 68 -11.46 6.46 -6.74
CA VAL A 68 -12.55 5.90 -5.93
C VAL A 68 -12.72 4.45 -6.35
N VAL A 69 -12.50 3.52 -5.42
CA VAL A 69 -12.53 2.08 -5.70
C VAL A 69 -13.95 1.55 -5.65
N ASP A 70 -14.72 2.00 -4.67
CA ASP A 70 -16.13 1.68 -4.52
C ASP A 70 -16.84 2.96 -4.08
N PRO A 71 -17.83 3.49 -4.84
CA PRO A 71 -18.54 4.71 -4.48
C PRO A 71 -19.59 4.50 -3.37
N ALA A 72 -20.01 3.26 -3.10
CA ALA A 72 -21.00 2.94 -2.08
C ALA A 72 -20.43 2.99 -0.65
N ILE A 73 -19.11 2.91 -0.53
CA ILE A 73 -18.35 3.03 0.72
C ILE A 73 -17.23 4.06 0.54
N PRO A 74 -16.67 4.64 1.60
CA PRO A 74 -15.56 5.60 1.46
C PRO A 74 -14.23 4.90 1.14
N LEU A 75 -14.19 3.98 0.17
CA LEU A 75 -12.99 3.24 -0.21
C LEU A 75 -12.28 3.92 -1.38
N ARG A 76 -11.08 4.43 -1.10
CA ARG A 76 -10.23 5.09 -2.08
C ARG A 76 -8.91 4.35 -2.20
N ALA A 77 -8.20 4.61 -3.28
CA ALA A 77 -6.81 4.19 -3.43
C ALA A 77 -6.01 5.31 -4.10
N ARG A 78 -4.70 5.30 -3.88
CA ARG A 78 -3.77 6.15 -4.65
C ARG A 78 -3.03 5.29 -5.66
N LEU A 79 -3.18 5.64 -6.92
CA LEU A 79 -2.42 5.09 -8.03
C LEU A 79 -1.11 5.86 -8.17
N PHE A 80 0.00 5.13 -8.17
CA PHE A 80 1.34 5.60 -8.48
C PHE A 80 1.78 4.96 -9.80
N TYR A 81 2.32 5.73 -10.73
CA TYR A 81 2.75 5.20 -12.02
C TYR A 81 4.02 5.93 -12.51
N PRO A 82 5.00 5.20 -13.06
CA PRO A 82 6.16 5.81 -13.68
C PRO A 82 5.75 6.64 -14.91
N CYS A 83 6.23 7.88 -14.96
CA CYS A 83 6.14 8.73 -16.14
C CYS A 83 7.49 8.71 -16.85
N ARG A 84 7.50 8.49 -18.17
CA ARG A 84 8.73 8.71 -18.95
C ARG A 84 9.12 10.18 -18.85
N PRO A 85 10.41 10.51 -18.70
CA PRO A 85 10.85 11.89 -18.81
C PRO A 85 10.55 12.39 -20.23
N THR A 86 9.76 13.45 -20.34
CA THR A 86 9.59 14.21 -21.57
C THR A 86 10.93 14.86 -21.91
N GLY A 87 11.75 14.22 -22.75
CA GLY A 87 12.99 14.79 -23.29
C GLY A 87 14.31 14.06 -23.02
N GLY A 88 14.30 12.82 -22.50
CA GLY A 88 15.51 11.99 -22.41
C GLY A 88 15.67 11.11 -23.65
N GLU A 89 16.81 11.22 -24.34
CA GLU A 89 17.13 10.44 -25.54
C GLU A 89 16.80 8.96 -25.37
N ALA A 90 16.06 8.42 -26.35
CA ALA A 90 15.81 7.01 -26.47
C ALA A 90 17.16 6.27 -26.49
N GLY A 91 17.47 5.56 -25.40
CA GLY A 91 18.54 4.57 -25.40
C GLY A 91 18.33 3.64 -26.60
N GLY A 92 19.34 3.61 -27.47
CA GLY A 92 19.30 3.02 -28.80
C GLY A 92 18.62 1.65 -28.85
N GLY A 93 17.39 1.65 -29.33
CA GLY A 93 16.62 0.47 -29.68
C GLY A 93 15.54 0.94 -30.64
N GLY A 94 15.80 0.82 -31.93
CA GLY A 94 14.83 1.14 -32.98
C GLY A 94 13.56 0.32 -32.78
N GLY A 95 12.51 0.98 -32.31
CA GLY A 95 11.19 0.42 -32.08
C GLY A 95 10.19 1.56 -32.04
N GLU A 96 9.35 1.59 -33.06
CA GLU A 96 8.20 2.46 -33.33
C GLU A 96 7.79 3.43 -32.21
N ALA A 97 7.82 4.73 -32.55
CA ALA A 97 7.10 5.74 -31.79
C ALA A 97 5.59 5.40 -31.82
N GLY A 98 4.98 4.96 -30.71
CA GLY A 98 3.51 4.84 -30.70
C GLY A 98 2.77 4.03 -29.63
N ALA A 99 3.41 3.27 -28.73
CA ALA A 99 2.66 2.55 -27.68
C ALA A 99 3.39 2.52 -26.32
N THR A 100 2.72 3.00 -25.27
CA THR A 100 3.16 2.82 -23.88
C THR A 100 2.94 1.36 -23.49
N LYS A 101 4.01 0.66 -23.10
CA LYS A 101 3.91 -0.74 -22.66
C LYS A 101 3.04 -0.84 -21.40
N PRO A 102 2.05 -1.75 -21.34
CA PRO A 102 1.25 -1.97 -20.15
C PRO A 102 2.08 -2.28 -18.90
N LEU A 103 1.80 -1.57 -17.81
CA LEU A 103 2.52 -1.69 -16.54
C LEU A 103 1.95 -2.84 -15.70
N PRO A 104 2.78 -3.74 -15.14
CA PRO A 104 2.30 -4.66 -14.11
C PRO A 104 1.78 -3.85 -12.91
N VAL A 105 0.87 -4.44 -12.15
CA VAL A 105 0.19 -3.74 -11.05
C VAL A 105 0.60 -4.35 -9.71
N VAL A 106 0.90 -3.50 -8.74
CA VAL A 106 1.08 -3.89 -7.34
C VAL A 106 -0.05 -3.26 -6.52
N VAL A 107 -0.95 -4.08 -5.98
CA VAL A 107 -1.92 -3.61 -4.99
C VAL A 107 -1.26 -3.60 -3.63
N PHE A 108 -1.01 -2.41 -3.09
CA PHE A 108 -0.26 -2.23 -1.85
C PHE A 108 -1.19 -1.91 -0.68
N PHE A 109 -1.00 -2.60 0.44
CA PHE A 109 -1.69 -2.35 1.70
C PHE A 109 -0.68 -1.82 2.71
N HIS A 110 -0.95 -0.63 3.24
CA HIS A 110 -0.08 -0.02 4.23
C HIS A 110 -0.16 -0.72 5.60
N GLY A 111 0.93 -0.72 6.36
CA GLY A 111 0.97 -1.12 7.76
C GLY A 111 0.28 -0.15 8.71
N GLY A 112 0.66 -0.18 9.99
CA GLY A 112 -0.01 0.61 11.03
C GLY A 112 -1.01 -0.17 11.88
N GLY A 113 -0.82 -1.48 12.05
CA GLY A 113 -1.59 -2.26 13.02
C GLY A 113 -3.11 -2.27 12.80
N PHE A 114 -3.56 -2.17 11.54
CA PHE A 114 -4.97 -2.02 11.11
C PHE A 114 -5.65 -0.72 11.52
N ALA A 115 -4.93 0.15 12.24
CA ALA A 115 -5.50 1.29 12.92
C ALA A 115 -4.89 2.62 12.49
N PHE A 116 -3.63 2.63 12.08
CA PHE A 116 -2.86 3.84 11.82
C PHE A 116 -2.52 4.00 10.35
N LEU A 117 -2.13 5.22 9.98
CA LEU A 117 -1.62 5.59 8.67
C LEU A 117 -2.68 5.42 7.57
N SER A 118 -2.31 5.75 6.33
CA SER A 118 -3.17 5.82 5.16
C SER A 118 -2.35 5.61 3.88
N ALA A 119 -3.01 5.45 2.74
CA ALA A 119 -2.34 5.48 1.44
C ALA A 119 -1.63 6.83 1.15
N ALA A 120 -2.06 7.90 1.81
CA ALA A 120 -1.50 9.25 1.67
C ALA A 120 -0.43 9.60 2.71
N SER A 121 -0.17 8.73 3.69
CA SER A 121 0.85 8.94 4.71
C SER A 121 2.22 9.07 4.08
N ARG A 122 3.05 10.02 4.55
CA ARG A 122 4.32 10.37 3.90
C ARG A 122 5.26 9.18 3.70
N ALA A 123 5.33 8.29 4.70
CA ALA A 123 6.16 7.09 4.63
C ALA A 123 5.70 6.14 3.52
N TYR A 124 4.38 5.96 3.36
CA TYR A 124 3.80 5.07 2.37
C TYR A 124 3.73 5.68 0.97
N ASP A 125 3.52 7.00 0.83
CA ASP A 125 3.69 7.70 -0.44
C ASP A 125 5.14 7.53 -0.95
N ALA A 126 6.14 7.73 -0.09
CA ALA A 126 7.54 7.53 -0.46
C ALA A 126 7.86 6.06 -0.81
N ALA A 127 7.32 5.10 -0.06
CA ALA A 127 7.49 3.68 -0.33
C ALA A 127 6.87 3.28 -1.68
N CYS A 128 5.62 3.67 -1.94
CA CYS A 128 4.92 3.36 -3.19
C CYS A 128 5.58 4.01 -4.41
N ARG A 129 6.08 5.25 -4.29
CA ARG A 129 6.90 5.88 -5.36
C ARG A 129 8.16 5.07 -5.66
N ARG A 130 8.87 4.60 -4.63
CA ARG A 130 10.07 3.77 -4.83
C ARG A 130 9.72 2.43 -5.49
N ILE A 131 8.66 1.76 -5.03
CA ILE A 131 8.18 0.52 -5.65
C ILE A 131 7.85 0.76 -7.12
N ALA A 132 7.05 1.79 -7.43
CA ALA A 132 6.67 2.12 -8.80
C ALA A 132 7.90 2.36 -9.69
N ARG A 133 8.83 3.19 -9.22
CA ARG A 133 10.06 3.57 -9.94
C ARG A 133 10.98 2.37 -10.20
N TYR A 134 11.31 1.61 -9.17
CA TYR A 134 12.31 0.55 -9.27
C TYR A 134 11.76 -0.75 -9.87
N ALA A 135 10.47 -1.05 -9.66
CA ALA A 135 9.84 -2.22 -10.26
C ALA A 135 9.33 -1.96 -11.70
N GLY A 136 9.25 -0.70 -12.13
CA GLY A 136 8.61 -0.34 -13.40
C GLY A 136 7.15 -0.76 -13.44
N ALA A 137 6.44 -0.56 -12.33
CA ALA A 137 5.09 -1.04 -12.09
C ALA A 137 4.16 0.10 -11.65
N ALA A 138 2.87 -0.04 -11.95
CA ALA A 138 1.87 0.78 -11.29
C ALA A 138 1.65 0.25 -9.87
N VAL A 139 1.46 1.13 -8.89
CA VAL A 139 1.13 0.74 -7.51
C VAL A 139 -0.24 1.33 -7.17
N LEU A 140 -1.21 0.47 -6.85
CA LEU A 140 -2.50 0.86 -6.30
C LEU A 140 -2.46 0.73 -4.78
N SER A 141 -2.15 1.82 -4.07
CA SER A 141 -2.09 1.85 -2.61
C SER A 141 -3.49 2.02 -2.04
N VAL A 142 -4.02 1.00 -1.38
CA VAL A 142 -5.41 0.95 -0.91
C VAL A 142 -5.53 1.67 0.44
N ASP A 143 -6.43 2.65 0.51
CA ASP A 143 -6.76 3.35 1.75
C ASP A 143 -7.87 2.60 2.49
N TYR A 144 -7.53 1.40 2.96
CA TYR A 144 -8.49 0.49 3.58
C TYR A 144 -9.07 1.07 4.87
N ARG A 145 -10.32 0.71 5.19
CA ARG A 145 -10.98 1.18 6.40
C ARG A 145 -10.34 0.58 7.65
N ARG A 146 -10.12 1.42 8.65
CA ARG A 146 -9.28 1.13 9.81
C ARG A 146 -10.09 0.84 11.08
N SER A 147 -9.51 0.05 11.96
CA SER A 147 -9.99 -0.18 13.32
C SER A 147 -9.69 1.02 14.22
N PRO A 148 -10.51 1.28 15.26
CA PRO A 148 -11.58 0.42 15.78
C PRO A 148 -12.96 0.57 15.11
N GLU A 149 -13.17 1.57 14.26
CA GLU A 149 -14.45 1.91 13.62
C GLU A 149 -14.86 0.84 12.61
N HIS A 150 -13.89 0.31 11.88
CA HIS A 150 -14.06 -0.79 10.93
C HIS A 150 -13.18 -1.95 11.35
N ARG A 151 -13.78 -2.90 12.07
CA ARG A 151 -13.10 -4.08 12.59
C ARG A 151 -13.02 -5.18 11.53
N TYR A 152 -12.41 -6.31 11.89
CA TYR A 152 -12.52 -7.54 11.13
C TYR A 152 -13.98 -7.81 10.70
N PRO A 153 -14.26 -8.20 9.44
CA PRO A 153 -13.33 -8.51 8.34
C PRO A 153 -13.03 -7.32 7.38
N THR A 154 -13.43 -6.09 7.72
CA THR A 154 -13.53 -4.98 6.77
C THR A 154 -12.27 -4.70 5.93
N PRO A 155 -11.04 -4.63 6.49
CA PRO A 155 -9.86 -4.37 5.67
C PRO A 155 -9.61 -5.40 4.57
N TYR A 156 -10.04 -6.65 4.78
CA TYR A 156 -9.92 -7.73 3.80
C TYR A 156 -10.99 -7.65 2.71
N ASP A 157 -12.19 -7.19 3.07
CA ASP A 157 -13.26 -6.93 2.11
C ASP A 157 -12.86 -5.77 1.19
N ASP A 158 -12.29 -4.70 1.76
CA ASP A 158 -11.76 -3.56 1.01
C ASP A 158 -10.63 -3.97 0.06
N GLY A 159 -9.74 -4.85 0.51
CA GLY A 159 -8.68 -5.38 -0.37
C GLY A 159 -9.20 -6.26 -1.50
N LEU A 160 -10.27 -7.04 -1.27
CA LEU A 160 -10.92 -7.79 -2.34
C LEU A 160 -11.66 -6.85 -3.31
N ALA A 161 -12.31 -5.80 -2.80
CA ALA A 161 -12.94 -4.76 -3.62
C ALA A 161 -11.92 -4.03 -4.51
N ALA A 162 -10.70 -3.78 -4.01
CA ALA A 162 -9.62 -3.24 -4.83
C ALA A 162 -9.20 -4.16 -5.98
N LEU A 163 -9.16 -5.49 -5.75
CA LEU A 163 -8.93 -6.44 -6.84
C LEU A 163 -10.09 -6.46 -7.85
N ARG A 164 -11.35 -6.32 -7.38
CA ARG A 164 -12.52 -6.25 -8.27
C ARG A 164 -12.54 -4.98 -9.11
N PHE A 165 -12.18 -3.86 -8.51
CA PHE A 165 -12.00 -2.61 -9.22
C PHE A 165 -11.01 -2.77 -10.37
N LEU A 166 -9.88 -3.43 -10.13
CA LEU A 166 -8.88 -3.78 -11.14
C LEU A 166 -9.24 -4.98 -12.04
N ASP A 167 -10.36 -5.66 -11.82
CA ASP A 167 -10.81 -6.74 -12.71
C ASP A 167 -11.74 -6.20 -13.80
N ASP A 168 -12.39 -5.06 -13.53
CA ASP A 168 -13.31 -4.40 -14.44
C ASP A 168 -12.56 -3.53 -15.47
N PRO A 169 -12.60 -3.87 -16.78
CA PRO A 169 -12.01 -3.10 -17.87
C PRO A 169 -12.35 -1.60 -17.85
N ASN A 170 -13.54 -1.24 -17.36
CA ASN A 170 -14.01 0.14 -17.32
C ASN A 170 -13.23 1.02 -16.32
N ASN A 171 -12.52 0.39 -15.38
CA ASN A 171 -11.70 1.07 -14.38
C ASN A 171 -10.22 1.15 -14.79
N HIS A 172 -9.77 0.39 -15.79
CA HIS A 172 -8.43 0.53 -16.37
C HIS A 172 -8.35 1.85 -17.14
N PRO A 173 -7.21 2.54 -17.03
CA PRO A 173 -7.12 4.00 -16.85
C PRO A 173 -8.39 4.79 -17.25
N LEU A 174 -9.31 4.96 -16.29
CA LEU A 174 -10.50 5.82 -16.26
C LEU A 174 -10.65 6.77 -17.48
N ALA A 175 -11.33 6.25 -18.52
CA ALA A 175 -11.88 6.83 -19.74
C ALA A 175 -11.05 7.91 -20.48
N ALA A 176 -10.37 7.50 -21.58
CA ALA A 176 -10.00 8.21 -22.83
C ALA A 176 -9.52 9.69 -22.85
N ASP A 177 -9.83 10.51 -21.85
CA ASP A 177 -9.63 11.95 -21.80
C ASP A 177 -8.42 12.37 -20.94
N ASP A 178 -7.85 11.44 -20.15
CA ASP A 178 -6.84 11.74 -19.13
C ASP A 178 -5.48 11.07 -19.46
N GLY A 179 -5.01 11.27 -20.69
CA GLY A 179 -3.90 10.58 -21.40
C GLY A 179 -2.51 10.48 -20.74
N ASP A 180 -2.40 10.74 -19.44
CA ASP A 180 -1.17 10.71 -18.65
C ASP A 180 -0.91 9.35 -17.97
N VAL A 181 -1.93 8.49 -17.78
CA VAL A 181 -1.76 7.19 -17.09
C VAL A 181 -1.48 6.07 -18.11
N PRO A 182 -0.34 5.35 -18.01
CA PRO A 182 -0.06 4.22 -18.89
C PRO A 182 -1.09 3.08 -18.71
N PRO A 183 -1.35 2.28 -19.76
CA PRO A 183 -2.18 1.09 -19.63
C PRO A 183 -1.70 0.17 -18.51
N LEU A 184 -2.64 -0.49 -17.82
CA LEU A 184 -2.34 -1.43 -16.74
C LEU A 184 -2.45 -2.87 -17.24
N ASP A 185 -1.49 -3.71 -16.89
CA ASP A 185 -1.48 -5.14 -17.14
C ASP A 185 -1.87 -5.90 -15.87
N VAL A 186 -3.18 -6.09 -15.69
CA VAL A 186 -3.71 -6.83 -14.53
C VAL A 186 -3.59 -8.33 -14.61
N ALA A 187 -3.14 -8.87 -15.75
CA ALA A 187 -2.68 -10.25 -15.80
C ALA A 187 -1.32 -10.44 -15.10
N ARG A 188 -0.61 -9.34 -14.80
CA ARG A 188 0.60 -9.31 -13.97
C ARG A 188 0.36 -8.49 -12.70
N CYS A 189 -0.63 -8.89 -11.92
CA CYS A 189 -0.96 -8.25 -10.64
C CYS A 189 -0.23 -8.91 -9.46
N PHE A 190 0.33 -8.13 -8.55
CA PHE A 190 0.88 -8.57 -7.28
C PHE A 190 0.10 -7.92 -6.14
N VAL A 191 -0.06 -8.62 -5.02
CA VAL A 191 -0.49 -7.98 -3.78
C VAL A 191 0.71 -7.83 -2.86
N ALA A 192 0.80 -6.70 -2.18
CA ALA A 192 1.93 -6.38 -1.34
C ALA A 192 1.49 -5.61 -0.09
N GLY A 193 2.31 -5.65 0.95
CA GLY A 193 2.12 -4.79 2.11
C GLY A 193 3.17 -5.02 3.18
N ASP A 194 3.18 -4.15 4.19
CA ASP A 194 4.01 -4.29 5.39
C ASP A 194 3.17 -4.45 6.66
N SER A 195 3.69 -5.14 7.68
CA SER A 195 3.03 -5.27 8.98
C SER A 195 1.58 -5.78 8.85
N ALA A 196 0.59 -5.00 9.32
CA ALA A 196 -0.84 -5.30 9.15
C ALA A 196 -1.26 -5.34 7.67
N GLY A 197 -0.67 -4.50 6.82
CA GLY A 197 -0.92 -4.50 5.38
C GLY A 197 -0.49 -5.82 4.72
N ALA A 198 0.62 -6.41 5.15
CA ALA A 198 1.04 -7.73 4.66
C ALA A 198 0.09 -8.86 5.12
N ASN A 199 -0.51 -8.74 6.31
CA ASN A 199 -1.56 -9.63 6.76
C ASN A 199 -2.80 -9.51 5.86
N ILE A 200 -3.22 -8.29 5.53
CA ILE A 200 -4.30 -8.02 4.57
C ILE A 200 -3.97 -8.65 3.22
N ALA A 201 -2.78 -8.39 2.67
CA ALA A 201 -2.33 -8.93 1.40
C ALA A 201 -2.40 -10.47 1.37
N HIS A 202 -1.97 -11.14 2.45
CA HIS A 202 -2.06 -12.60 2.57
C HIS A 202 -3.51 -13.11 2.53
N HIS A 203 -4.40 -12.52 3.34
CA HIS A 203 -5.80 -12.95 3.36
C HIS A 203 -6.56 -12.62 2.07
N VAL A 204 -6.25 -11.49 1.44
CA VAL A 204 -6.77 -11.12 0.11
C VAL A 204 -6.29 -12.10 -0.95
N ALA A 205 -4.99 -12.45 -0.98
CA ALA A 205 -4.45 -13.46 -1.88
C ALA A 205 -5.14 -14.82 -1.72
N ARG A 206 -5.35 -15.25 -0.46
CA ARG A 206 -6.07 -16.50 -0.17
C ARG A 206 -7.51 -16.46 -0.67
N ARG A 207 -8.24 -15.37 -0.43
CA ARG A 207 -9.63 -15.20 -0.91
C ARG A 207 -9.69 -15.17 -2.43
N TYR A 208 -8.75 -14.47 -3.08
CA TYR A 208 -8.59 -14.50 -4.54
C TYR A 208 -8.39 -15.93 -5.03
N ALA A 209 -7.46 -16.69 -4.46
CA ALA A 209 -7.16 -18.06 -4.91
C ALA A 209 -8.38 -18.98 -4.82
N LEU A 210 -9.19 -18.85 -3.75
CA LEU A 210 -10.43 -19.62 -3.59
C LEU A 210 -11.53 -19.20 -4.59
N ALA A 211 -11.50 -17.96 -5.05
CA ALA A 211 -12.51 -17.39 -5.94
C ALA A 211 -11.96 -17.06 -7.34
N ALA A 212 -10.81 -17.60 -7.74
CA ALA A 212 -10.10 -17.13 -8.95
C ALA A 212 -10.94 -17.24 -10.23
N HIS A 213 -11.84 -18.22 -10.31
CA HIS A 213 -12.77 -18.43 -11.41
C HIS A 213 -13.79 -17.29 -11.59
N THR A 214 -13.98 -16.45 -10.59
CA THR A 214 -14.90 -15.30 -10.63
C THR A 214 -14.23 -14.02 -11.15
N PHE A 215 -12.91 -14.02 -11.38
CA PHE A 215 -12.17 -12.88 -11.95
C PHE A 215 -11.98 -13.11 -13.44
N ALA A 216 -12.36 -12.13 -14.26
CA ALA A 216 -12.32 -12.26 -15.72
C ALA A 216 -10.93 -11.91 -16.29
N ASN A 217 -10.33 -10.82 -15.79
CA ASN A 217 -9.15 -10.20 -16.37
C ASN A 217 -7.95 -10.24 -15.42
N LEU A 218 -8.18 -10.04 -14.13
CA LEU A 218 -7.11 -9.96 -13.13
C LEU A 218 -6.51 -11.33 -12.84
N ARG A 219 -5.18 -11.43 -12.97
CA ARG A 219 -4.38 -12.60 -12.57
C ARG A 219 -3.37 -12.21 -11.50
N LEU A 220 -3.50 -12.84 -10.33
CA LEU A 220 -2.56 -12.64 -9.24
C LEU A 220 -1.29 -13.47 -9.46
N ALA A 221 -0.20 -12.79 -9.79
CA ALA A 221 1.12 -13.35 -10.05
C ALA A 221 1.94 -13.61 -8.79
N GLY A 222 1.67 -12.92 -7.67
CA GLY A 222 2.40 -13.14 -6.43
C GLY A 222 1.97 -12.28 -5.24
N LEU A 223 2.53 -12.63 -4.08
CA LEU A 223 2.39 -11.94 -2.80
C LEU A 223 3.75 -11.46 -2.31
N ILE A 224 3.87 -10.19 -1.95
CA ILE A 224 5.06 -9.60 -1.32
C ILE A 224 4.72 -9.18 0.11
N ALA A 225 5.19 -9.94 1.10
CA ALA A 225 4.92 -9.69 2.51
C ALA A 225 6.16 -9.14 3.24
N ILE A 226 6.07 -7.89 3.73
CA ILE A 226 7.17 -7.23 4.43
C ILE A 226 6.88 -7.23 5.93
N GLN A 227 7.64 -8.00 6.71
CA GLN A 227 7.45 -8.12 8.17
C GLN A 227 5.97 -8.33 8.57
N PRO A 228 5.31 -9.39 8.06
CA PRO A 228 3.88 -9.54 8.22
C PRO A 228 3.44 -9.69 9.68
N LYS A 229 2.38 -8.97 10.06
CA LYS A 229 1.78 -9.07 11.40
C LYS A 229 0.88 -10.30 11.46
N PHE A 230 1.41 -11.38 12.02
CA PHE A 230 0.63 -12.53 12.48
C PHE A 230 0.81 -12.69 13.98
N GLU A 231 -0.26 -13.06 14.67
CA GLU A 231 -0.22 -13.35 16.09
C GLU A 231 -0.95 -14.67 16.31
N PHE A 232 -0.34 -15.56 17.08
CA PHE A 232 -0.95 -16.81 17.51
C PHE A 232 -1.26 -16.67 18.99
N ARG A 233 -2.52 -16.86 19.37
CA ARG A 233 -2.82 -17.24 20.76
C ARG A 233 -2.48 -18.71 20.88
N LEU A 234 -1.39 -19.00 21.58
CA LEU A 234 -1.12 -20.31 22.14
C LEU A 234 -2.07 -20.57 23.32
#